data_AF-A0A182YT52-F1
#
_entry.id   AF-A0A182YT52-F1
#
_cell.length_a   1.000
_cell.length_b   1.000
_cell.length_c   1.000
_cell.angle_alpha   90.00
_cell.angle_beta   90.00
_cell.angle_gamma   90.00
#
_symmetry.space_group_name_H-M   'P 1'
#
loop_
_entity.id
_entity.type
_entity.pdbx_description
1 polymer ?
#
loop_
_entity_poly.entity_id
_entity_poly.type
_entity_poly.pdbx_seq_one_letter_code
_entity_poly.pdbx_strand_id
1 'polypeptide(L)' 'MSRKEALSQFINQIHGRPVVVKLNSVLACLDGYMNIALDQTEEYVNGQLKNKYGDAFIRGNNVLYISTQKRRV' A
#
# COMPACT_ATOMS: atom_id res chain seq x y z
N MET A 1 8.64 19.03 13.25
CA MET A 1 8.54 19.34 11.81
C MET A 1 8.57 18.03 11.03
N SER A 2 7.49 17.67 10.34
CA SER A 2 7.48 16.54 9.40
C SER A 2 8.47 16.87 8.27
N ARG A 3 9.54 16.09 8.15
CA ARG A 3 10.50 16.24 7.05
C ARG A 3 9.79 15.76 5.78
N LYS A 4 9.62 16.63 4.78
CA LYS A 4 9.15 16.21 3.45
C LYS A 4 10.28 15.44 2.79
N GLU A 5 10.26 14.12 2.92
CA GLU A 5 11.15 13.23 2.18
C GLU A 5 10.66 13.09 0.74
N ALA A 6 11.58 12.87 -0.19
CA ALA A 6 11.22 12.60 -1.58
C ALA A 6 10.48 11.26 -1.67
N LEU A 7 9.45 11.18 -2.52
CA LEU A 7 8.65 9.97 -2.72
C LEU A 7 9.53 8.76 -3.09
N SER A 8 10.54 8.97 -3.94
CA SER A 8 11.52 7.94 -4.33
C SER A 8 12.28 7.36 -3.13
N GLN A 9 12.62 8.20 -2.15
CA GLN A 9 13.31 7.76 -0.95
C GLN A 9 12.40 6.88 -0.10
N PHE A 10 11.13 7.25 0.06
CA PHE A 10 10.15 6.43 0.76
C PHE A 10 9.92 5.08 0.07
N ILE A 11 9.78 5.05 -1.26
CA ILE A 11 9.62 3.81 -2.05
C ILE A 11 10.81 2.87 -1.82
N ASN A 12 12.03 3.40 -1.86
CA ASN A 12 13.23 2.61 -1.60
C ASN A 12 13.28 2.04 -0.17
N GLN A 13 12.72 2.74 0.82
CA GLN A 13 12.68 2.26 2.20
C GLN A 13 11.69 1.11 2.41
N ILE A 14 10.59 1.09 1.67
CA ILE A 14 9.51 0.10 1.83
C ILE A 14 9.65 -1.11 0.90
N HIS A 15 10.50 -1.02 -0.13
CA HIS A 15 10.70 -2.11 -1.08
C HIS A 15 11.15 -3.40 -0.37
N GLY A 16 10.46 -4.51 -0.63
CA GLY A 16 10.72 -5.81 -0.01
C GLY A 16 10.36 -5.90 1.48
N ARG A 17 9.64 -4.92 2.03
CA ARG A 17 9.20 -4.91 3.43
C ARG A 17 7.69 -5.06 3.55
N PRO A 18 7.18 -5.64 4.66
CA PRO A 18 5.76 -5.66 4.92
C PRO A 18 5.16 -4.26 4.99
N VAL A 19 4.15 -4.02 4.16
CA VAL A 19 3.42 -2.76 4.07
C VAL A 19 1.92 -3.00 4.24
N VAL A 20 1.23 -1.95 4.64
CA VAL A 20 -0.23 -1.88 4.64
C VAL A 20 -0.63 -0.87 3.58
N VAL A 21 -1.43 -1.32 2.62
CA VAL A 21 -2.01 -0.46 1.57
C VAL A 21 -3.49 -0.27 1.88
N LYS A 22 -3.91 0.98 2.05
CA LYS A 22 -5.33 1.31 2.19
C LYS A 22 -5.87 1.73 0.83
N LEU A 23 -6.92 1.06 0.37
CA LEU A 23 -7.60 1.40 -0.87
C LEU A 23 -8.61 2.53 -0.65
N ASN A 24 -8.78 3.37 -1.66
CA ASN A 24 -9.80 4.39 -1.72
C ASN A 24 -11.13 3.78 -2.22
N SER A 25 -12.26 4.29 -1.71
CA SER A 25 -13.60 3.86 -2.14
C SER A 25 -14.12 4.66 -3.34
N VAL A 26 -13.49 5.78 -3.67
CA VAL A 26 -13.89 6.67 -4.78
C VAL A 26 -12.67 7.03 -5.61
N LEU A 27 -12.81 6.98 -6.94
CA LEU A 27 -11.76 7.42 -7.86
C LEU A 27 -11.56 8.94 -7.72
N ALA A 28 -10.44 9.37 -7.15
CA ALA A 28 -10.15 10.80 -6.94
C ALA A 28 -9.54 11.46 -8.19
N CYS A 29 -8.59 10.81 -8.86
CA CYS A 29 -7.91 11.31 -10.06
C CYS A 29 -7.41 10.15 -10.94
N LEU A 30 -7.30 10.38 -12.26
CA LEU A 30 -6.56 9.53 -13.21
C LEU A 30 -5.15 10.10 -13.36
N ASP A 31 -4.17 9.46 -12.74
CA ASP A 31 -2.73 9.81 -12.76
C ASP A 31 -1.94 8.59 -13.27
N GLY A 32 -0.73 8.82 -13.78
CA GLY A 32 0.28 7.84 -14.25
C GLY A 32 0.83 6.88 -13.18
N TYR A 33 -0.07 6.20 -12.49
CA TYR A 33 -0.04 4.78 -12.10
C TYR A 33 1.10 4.29 -11.20
N MET A 34 1.19 4.80 -9.97
CA MET A 34 1.87 4.16 -8.83
C MET A 34 1.31 2.74 -8.53
N ASN A 35 1.39 1.82 -9.50
CA ASN A 35 0.92 0.46 -9.36
C ASN A 35 1.81 -0.28 -8.38
N ILE A 36 1.21 -1.15 -7.60
CA ILE A 36 1.88 -1.85 -6.51
C ILE A 36 1.76 -3.36 -6.79
N ALA A 37 2.91 -4.01 -6.94
CA ALA A 37 2.99 -5.46 -6.84
C ALA A 37 3.23 -5.82 -5.37
N LEU A 38 2.41 -6.73 -4.86
CA LEU A 38 2.51 -7.26 -3.50
C LEU A 38 2.60 -8.78 -3.58
N ASP A 39 3.42 -9.36 -2.73
CA ASP A 39 3.42 -10.79 -2.43
C ASP A 39 2.66 -11.04 -1.12
N GLN A 40 2.28 -12.31 -0.89
CA GLN A 40 1.65 -12.77 0.35
C GLN A 40 0.48 -11.89 0.83
N THR A 41 -0.28 -11.34 -0.12
CA THR A 41 -1.27 -10.30 0.12
C THR A 41 -2.49 -10.86 0.84
N GLU A 42 -2.89 -10.18 1.90
CA GLU A 42 -4.10 -10.46 2.67
C GLU A 42 -5.03 -9.24 2.65
N GLU A 43 -6.32 -9.49 2.44
CA GLU A 43 -7.32 -8.45 2.47
C GLU A 43 -8.02 -8.40 3.82
N TYR A 44 -8.08 -7.19 4.37
CA TYR A 44 -8.78 -6.90 5.61
C TYR A 44 -9.92 -5.92 5.37
N VAL A 45 -11.14 -6.34 5.70
CA VAL A 45 -12.34 -5.50 5.68
C VAL A 45 -12.81 -5.32 7.12
N ASN A 46 -12.93 -4.09 7.59
CA ASN A 46 -13.27 -3.77 8.97
C ASN A 46 -12.36 -4.46 10.02
N GLY A 47 -11.08 -4.64 9.69
CA GLY A 47 -10.10 -5.29 10.55
C GLY A 47 -10.17 -6.82 10.57
N GLN A 48 -11.10 -7.43 9.84
CA GLN A 48 -11.21 -8.89 9.72
C GLN A 48 -10.59 -9.36 8.41
N LEU A 49 -9.82 -10.46 8.50
CA LEU A 49 -9.27 -11.13 7.32
C LEU A 49 -10.43 -11.63 6.46
N LYS A 50 -10.52 -11.12 5.23
CA LYS A 50 -11.56 -11.48 4.27
C LYS A 50 -11.05 -12.45 3.23
N ASN A 51 -9.82 -12.25 2.74
CA ASN A 51 -9.25 -13.08 1.69
C ASN A 51 -7.71 -13.13 1.76
N LYS A 52 -7.13 -14.16 1.14
CA LYS A 52 -5.69 -14.30 0.91
C LYS A 52 -5.45 -14.42 -0.58
N TYR A 53 -4.83 -13.41 -1.17
CA TYR A 53 -4.58 -13.33 -2.60
C TYR A 53 -3.21 -13.89 -2.99
N GLY A 54 -2.24 -13.91 -2.06
CA GLY A 54 -0.85 -14.24 -2.42
C GLY A 54 -0.28 -13.12 -3.28
N ASP A 55 -0.02 -13.39 -4.55
CA ASP A 55 0.50 -12.38 -5.47
C ASP A 55 -0.64 -11.48 -5.95
N ALA A 56 -0.51 -10.17 -5.74
CA ALA A 56 -1.51 -9.18 -6.10
C ALA A 56 -0.90 -7.98 -6.82
N PHE A 57 -1.62 -7.44 -7.80
CA PHE A 57 -1.25 -6.23 -8.50
C PHE A 57 -2.35 -5.17 -8.35
N ILE A 58 -2.04 -4.09 -7.64
CA ILE A 58 -2.97 -3.01 -7.32
C ILE A 58 -2.69 -1.83 -8.23
N ARG A 59 -3.73 -1.32 -8.90
CA ARG A 59 -3.62 -0.10 -9.71
C ARG A 59 -3.49 1.13 -8.80
N GLY A 60 -2.49 1.98 -9.08
CA GLY A 60 -2.11 3.08 -8.18
C GLY A 60 -3.21 4.12 -7.90
N ASN A 61 -4.14 4.32 -8.82
CA ASN A 61 -5.27 5.24 -8.65
C ASN A 61 -6.31 4.77 -7.61
N ASN A 62 -6.26 3.49 -7.20
CA ASN A 62 -7.11 2.95 -6.14
C ASN A 62 -6.46 3.07 -4.75
N VAL A 63 -5.22 3.57 -4.66
CA VAL A 63 -4.48 3.64 -3.39
C VAL A 63 -4.77 4.97 -2.69
N LEU A 64 -5.21 4.90 -1.44
CA LEU A 64 -5.36 6.07 -0.56
C LEU A 64 -4.03 6.39 0.13
N TYR A 65 -3.40 5.39 0.76
CA TYR A 65 -2.07 5.53 1.35
C TYR A 65 -1.35 4.17 1.47
N ILE A 66 -0.03 4.25 1.62
CA ILE A 66 0.85 3.12 1.95
C ILE A 66 1.55 3.47 3.26
N SER A 67 1.60 2.51 4.19
CA SER A 67 2.33 2.66 5.46
C SER A 67 3.15 1.41 5.76
N THR A 68 4.26 1.57 6.47
CA THR A 68 5.02 0.43 6.99
C THR A 68 4.19 -0.30 8.04
N GLN A 69 4.26 -1.64 8.04
CA GLN A 69 3.63 -2.41 9.10
C GLN A 69 4.39 -2.16 10.41
N LYS A 70 3.71 -1.76 11.48
CA LYS A 70 4.32 -1.69 12.81
C LYS A 70 4.76 -3.10 13.19
N ARG A 71 6.06 -3.31 13.45
CA ARG A 71 6.55 -4.54 14.06
C ARG A 71 5.78 -4.74 15.36
N ARG A 72 4.96 -5.77 15.42
CA ARG A 72 4.49 -6.31 16.69
C ARG A 72 5.73 -6.95 17.33
N VAL A 73 6.32 -6.23 18.28
CA VAL A 73 7.25 -6.82 19.26
C VAL A 73 6.42 -7.61 20.26
#